data_AF-A0A2M7SJ71-F1
#
_entry.id   AF-A0A2M7SJ71-F1
#
_cell.length_a   1.000
_cell.length_b   1.000
_cell.length_c   1.000
_cell.angle_alpha   90.00
_cell.angle_beta   90.00
_cell.angle_gamma   90.00
#
_symmetry.space_group_name_H-M   'P 1'
#
loop_
_entity.id
_entity.type
_entity.pdbx_description
1 polymer ?
#
loop_
_entity_poly.entity_id
_entity_poly.type
_entity_poly.pdbx_seq_one_letter_code
_entity_poly.pdbx_strand_id
1 'polypeptide(L)' 'MLKRSVDINAIGRGLSPVVALDRDFFEHIAKLRAARRIWARTMKEKWGATDPKAMCLRAHG' A
#
# COMPACT_ATOMS: atom_id res chain seq x y z
N MET A 1 10.46 -7.07 -13.25
CA MET A 1 10.79 -7.78 -11.99
C MET A 1 9.66 -8.76 -11.62
N LEU A 2 9.26 -9.66 -12.54
CA LEU A 2 8.20 -10.68 -12.35
C LEU A 2 8.79 -12.10 -12.49
N LYS A 3 10.06 -12.27 -12.10
CA LYS A 3 10.86 -13.48 -12.36
C LYS A 3 10.97 -14.42 -11.16
N ARG A 4 10.21 -14.19 -10.09
CA ARG A 4 10.12 -15.07 -8.91
C ARG A 4 8.65 -15.28 -8.60
N SER A 5 8.24 -16.53 -8.37
CA SER A 5 6.87 -16.94 -8.01
C SER A 5 6.50 -16.47 -6.59
N VAL A 6 6.59 -15.18 -6.34
CA VAL A 6 6.27 -14.61 -5.02
C VAL A 6 4.78 -14.33 -4.99
N ASP A 7 4.10 -14.91 -4.00
CA ASP A 7 2.68 -14.67 -3.74
C ASP A 7 2.45 -13.17 -3.45
N ILE A 8 1.58 -12.56 -4.24
CA ILE A 8 1.18 -11.14 -4.12
C ILE A 8 0.53 -10.86 -2.77
N ASN A 9 -0.18 -11.83 -2.20
CA ASN A 9 -0.76 -11.68 -0.86
C ASN A 9 0.33 -11.66 0.22
N ALA A 10 1.43 -12.40 0.02
CA ALA A 10 2.59 -12.35 0.92
C ALA A 10 3.33 -11.01 0.83
N ILE A 11 3.55 -10.47 -0.37
CA ILE A 11 4.17 -9.15 -0.58
C ILE A 11 3.31 -8.06 0.04
N GLY A 12 2.01 -8.08 -0.24
CA GLY A 12 1.08 -7.04 0.23
C GLY A 12 1.03 -6.93 1.75
N ARG A 13 1.21 -8.05 2.46
CA ARG A 13 1.29 -8.06 3.93
C ARG A 13 2.63 -7.54 4.46
N GLY A 14 3.73 -7.75 3.74
CA GLY A 14 5.08 -7.37 4.15
C GLY A 14 5.52 -5.95 3.78
N LEU A 15 4.79 -5.28 2.89
CA LEU A 15 5.17 -3.95 2.42
C LEU A 15 4.59 -2.84 3.32
N SER A 16 5.47 -2.10 3.98
CA SER A 16 5.13 -0.88 4.71
C SER A 16 5.84 0.32 4.06
N PRO A 17 5.12 1.22 3.37
CA PRO A 17 5.75 2.38 2.77
C PRO A 17 6.08 3.42 3.83
N VAL A 18 7.27 4.00 3.72
CA VAL A 18 7.65 5.21 4.43
C VAL A 18 6.99 6.39 3.72
N VAL A 19 6.13 7.11 4.43
CA VAL A 19 5.53 8.35 3.92
C VAL A 19 6.29 9.50 4.57
N ALA A 20 6.95 10.32 3.77
CA ALA A 20 7.65 11.50 4.28
C ALA A 20 6.63 12.44 4.94
N LEU A 21 6.93 12.82 6.18
CA LEU A 21 6.12 13.71 6.98
C LEU A 21 6.76 15.12 6.99
N ASP A 22 6.26 16.03 6.15
CA ASP A 22 6.47 17.48 6.16
C ASP A 22 5.65 18.24 7.25
N ARG A 23 5.73 19.57 7.33
CA ARG A 23 5.10 20.32 8.44
C ARG A 23 3.62 20.65 8.24
N ASP A 24 3.01 20.29 7.12
CA ASP A 24 1.61 20.60 6.81
C ASP A 24 0.64 19.47 7.20
N PHE A 25 -0.09 19.70 8.30
CA PHE A 25 -0.98 18.72 8.93
C PHE A 25 -2.07 18.17 8.00
N PHE A 26 -2.74 19.04 7.24
CA PHE A 26 -3.82 18.60 6.33
C PHE A 26 -3.28 17.88 5.10
N GLU A 27 -2.13 18.31 4.59
CA GLU A 27 -1.47 17.67 3.45
C GLU A 27 -1.07 16.24 3.79
N HIS A 28 -0.65 15.97 5.02
CA HIS A 28 -0.38 14.62 5.49
C HIS A 28 -1.59 13.71 5.53
N ILE A 29 -2.68 14.20 6.08
CA ILE A 29 -3.93 13.44 6.13
C ILE A 29 -4.37 13.11 4.70
N ALA A 30 -4.26 14.07 3.79
CA ALA A 30 -4.58 13.88 2.38
C ALA A 30 -3.66 12.83 1.73
N LYS A 31 -2.33 12.95 1.89
CA LYS A 31 -1.34 11.99 1.36
C LYS A 31 -1.58 10.58 1.88
N LEU A 32 -1.79 10.40 3.18
CA LEU A 32 -2.07 9.09 3.78
C LEU A 32 -3.38 8.47 3.26
N ARG A 33 -4.44 9.27 3.13
CA ARG A 33 -5.73 8.79 2.58
C ARG A 33 -5.61 8.42 1.10
N ALA A 34 -4.93 9.24 0.31
CA ALA A 34 -4.70 8.98 -1.11
C ALA A 34 -3.85 7.73 -1.31
N ALA A 35 -2.75 7.58 -0.56
CA ALA A 35 -1.88 6.41 -0.62
C ALA A 35 -2.64 5.10 -0.31
N ARG A 36 -3.45 5.06 0.75
CA ARG A 36 -4.28 3.88 1.07
C ARG A 36 -5.22 3.51 -0.07
N ARG A 37 -5.87 4.51 -0.70
CA ARG A 37 -6.81 4.28 -1.81
C ARG A 37 -6.10 3.79 -3.06
N ILE A 38 -4.97 4.40 -3.42
CA ILE A 38 -4.17 4.00 -4.58
C ILE A 38 -3.64 2.58 -4.40
N TRP A 39 -3.17 2.23 -3.20
CA TRP A 39 -2.66 0.91 -2.89
C TRP A 39 -3.73 -0.18 -3.04
N ALA A 40 -4.87 -0.03 -2.35
CA ALA A 40 -5.94 -1.01 -2.40
C ALA A 40 -6.43 -1.24 -3.84
N ARG A 41 -6.58 -0.15 -4.62
CA ARG A 41 -6.95 -0.24 -6.03
C ARG A 41 -5.90 -0.95 -6.86
N THR A 42 -4.63 -0.59 -6.70
CA THR A 42 -3.52 -1.19 -7.46
C THR A 42 -3.39 -2.68 -7.17
N MET A 43 -3.45 -3.07 -5.90
CA MET A 43 -3.38 -4.49 -5.49
C MET A 43 -4.54 -5.30 -6.05
N LYS A 44 -5.75 -4.74 -6.08
CA LYS A 44 -6.93 -5.42 -6.64
C LYS A 44 -6.90 -5.48 -8.17
N GLU A 45 -6.68 -4.35 -8.84
CA GLU A 45 -6.87 -4.22 -10.30
C GLU A 45 -5.64 -4.63 -11.11
N LYS A 46 -4.42 -4.31 -10.66
CA LYS A 46 -3.19 -4.63 -11.40
C LYS A 46 -2.57 -5.97 -11.01
N TRP A 47 -2.74 -6.38 -9.75
CA TRP A 47 -2.07 -7.56 -9.21
C TRP A 47 -3.05 -8.67 -8.81
N GLY A 48 -4.37 -8.44 -8.84
CA GLY A 48 -5.36 -9.48 -8.55
C GLY A 48 -5.30 -10.03 -7.13
N ALA A 49 -4.86 -9.22 -6.15
CA ALA A 49 -4.83 -9.63 -4.75
C ALA A 49 -6.24 -10.09 -4.29
N THR A 50 -6.28 -11.16 -3.52
CA THR A 50 -7.54 -11.74 -3.01
C THR A 50 -7.69 -11.58 -1.51
N ASP A 51 -6.59 -11.41 -0.77
CA ASP A 51 -6.62 -11.18 0.68
C ASP A 51 -6.83 -9.69 1.00
N PRO A 52 -7.91 -9.32 1.72
CA PRO A 52 -8.13 -7.96 2.20
C PRO A 52 -6.96 -7.41 3.02
N LYS A 53 -6.21 -8.26 3.74
CA LYS A 53 -5.05 -7.84 4.53
C LYS A 53 -3.88 -7.40 3.64
N ALA A 54 -3.73 -7.99 2.46
CA ALA A 54 -2.72 -7.59 1.48
C ALA A 54 -3.07 -6.26 0.80
N MET A 55 -4.36 -5.91 0.74
CA MET A 55 -4.83 -4.61 0.24
C MET A 55 -4.75 -3.49 1.28
N CYS A 56 -4.39 -3.80 2.51
CA CYS A 56 -4.33 -2.83 3.60
C CYS A 56 -2.92 -2.26 3.72
N LEU A 57 -2.76 -0.98 3.35
CA LEU A 57 -1.48 -0.28 3.50
C LEU A 57 -1.23 0.05 4.98
N ARG A 58 -0.24 -0.60 5.59
CA ARG A 58 0.20 -0.33 6.96
C ARG A 58 1.41 0.60 6.93
N ALA A 59 1.16 1.88 7.15
CA ALA A 59 2.23 2.86 7.38
C ALA A 59 2.62 2.79 8.86
N HIS A 60 3.91 2.59 9.13
CA HIS A 60 4.51 2.87 10.43
C HIS A 60 5.00 4.31 10.39
N GLY A 61 4.58 5.12 11.37
CA GLY A 61 4.99 6.51 11.53
C GLY A 61 6.32 6.64 12.23
#